data_AF-A0A4Y2DHA4-F1
#
_entry.id   AF-A0A4Y2DHA4-F1
#
_cell.length_a   1.000
_cell.length_b   1.000
_cell.length_c   1.000
_cell.angle_alpha   90.00
_cell.angle_beta   90.00
_cell.angle_gamma   90.00
#
_symmetry.space_group_name_H-M   'P 1'
#
loop_
_entity.id
_entity.type
_entity.pdbx_description
1 polymer ?
#
loop_
_entity_poly.entity_id
_entity_poly.type
_entity_poly.pdbx_seq_one_letter_code
_entity_poly.pdbx_strand_id
1 'polypeptide(L)'
;MDILRDTGASIDIVSRNHILPEHFTGEVVYVKQPLDAEFRCLPLAKVELQSPEFGCVVTKAAVIDAQLDSGWYLLSNKTYELILEAKRKPTLSAVVTRSQTRKIEPLKSEEKGKKAVSPKEPAAVVKGDTTPLSLPPAV
;
A
#
# COMPACT_ATOMS: atom_id res chain seq x y z
N MET A 1 -14.18 12.88 -2.40
CA MET A 1 -13.45 11.85 -1.65
C MET A 1 -12.03 11.86 -2.16
N ASP A 2 -11.05 11.99 -1.26
CA ASP A 2 -9.64 11.99 -1.65
C ASP A 2 -9.14 10.56 -1.83
N ILE A 3 -8.13 10.37 -2.68
CA ILE A 3 -7.62 9.05 -3.07
C ILE A 3 -6.21 8.88 -2.52
N LEU A 4 -6.00 7.81 -1.76
CA LEU A 4 -4.70 7.40 -1.23
C LEU A 4 -4.27 6.10 -1.90
N ARG A 5 -3.12 6.09 -2.57
CA ARG A 5 -2.57 4.87 -3.14
C ARG A 5 -1.90 4.04 -2.05
N ASP A 6 -2.37 2.82 -1.82
CA ASP A 6 -1.71 1.82 -0.99
C ASP A 6 -1.01 0.77 -1.87
N THR A 7 0.33 0.80 -1.83
CA THR A 7 1.16 -0.16 -2.59
C THR A 7 1.14 -1.58 -2.05
N GLY A 8 0.67 -1.79 -0.81
CA GLY A 8 0.52 -3.09 -0.17
C GLY A 8 -0.86 -3.71 -0.33
N ALA A 9 -1.87 -2.92 -0.68
CA ALA A 9 -3.24 -3.39 -0.83
C ALA A 9 -3.43 -4.17 -2.15
N SER A 10 -4.09 -5.32 -2.06
CA SER A 10 -4.49 -6.16 -3.19
C SER A 10 -5.90 -5.86 -3.72
N ILE A 11 -6.71 -5.15 -2.93
CA ILE A 11 -8.07 -4.73 -3.26
C ILE A 11 -8.31 -3.31 -2.77
N ASP A 12 -9.12 -2.55 -3.50
CA ASP A 12 -9.49 -1.20 -3.10
C ASP A 12 -10.40 -1.22 -1.88
N ILE A 13 -10.37 -0.14 -1.08
CA ILE A 13 -11.20 -0.01 0.12
C ILE A 13 -11.93 1.32 0.11
N VAL A 14 -13.22 1.28 0.46
CA VAL A 14 -14.10 2.45 0.57
C VAL A 14 -15.00 2.35 1.79
N SER A 15 -15.31 3.48 2.44
CA SER A 15 -16.30 3.49 3.52
C SER A 15 -17.73 3.38 2.99
N ARG A 16 -18.59 2.71 3.76
CA ARG A 16 -20.04 2.61 3.52
C ARG A 16 -20.72 3.96 3.30
N ASN A 17 -20.20 5.04 3.88
CA ASN A 17 -20.76 6.40 3.77
C ASN A 17 -20.72 6.96 2.33
N HIS A 18 -19.79 6.49 1.50
CA HIS A 18 -19.59 6.98 0.13
C HIS A 18 -20.24 6.10 -0.92
N ILE A 19 -21.02 5.10 -0.50
CA ILE A 19 -21.61 4.07 -1.37
C ILE A 19 -23.12 4.12 -1.27
N LEU A 20 -23.81 4.07 -2.41
CA LEU A 20 -25.26 3.91 -2.44
C LEU A 20 -25.63 2.42 -2.42
N PRO A 21 -26.79 2.02 -1.86
CA PRO A 21 -27.24 0.63 -1.85
C PRO A 21 -27.23 -0.06 -3.22
N GLU A 22 -27.43 0.69 -4.30
CA GLU A 22 -27.49 0.18 -5.68
C GLU A 22 -26.11 -0.17 -6.25
N HIS A 23 -25.04 0.30 -5.62
CA HIS A 23 -23.67 0.05 -6.07
C HIS A 23 -23.09 -1.28 -5.55
N PHE A 24 -23.78 -1.95 -4.62
CA PHE A 24 -23.35 -3.26 -4.14
C PHE A 24 -23.48 -4.32 -5.23
N THR A 25 -22.44 -5.14 -5.40
CA THR A 25 -22.44 -6.19 -6.43
C THR A 25 -23.08 -7.50 -5.96
N GLY A 26 -23.35 -7.63 -4.66
CA GLY A 26 -23.77 -8.89 -4.02
C GLY A 26 -22.63 -9.87 -3.77
N GLU A 27 -21.41 -9.54 -4.21
CA GLU A 27 -20.20 -10.32 -3.95
C GLU A 27 -19.58 -9.91 -2.60
N VAL A 28 -18.75 -10.79 -2.05
CA VAL A 28 -17.99 -10.55 -0.81
C VAL A 28 -16.53 -10.94 -1.00
N VAL A 29 -15.66 -10.30 -0.22
CA VAL A 29 -14.23 -10.61 -0.13
C VAL A 29 -13.86 -10.91 1.32
N TYR A 30 -12.96 -11.88 1.51
CA TYR A 30 -12.40 -12.19 2.83
C TYR A 30 -11.07 -11.49 2.99
N VAL A 31 -10.97 -10.60 3.97
CA VAL A 31 -9.77 -9.80 4.24
C VAL A 31 -9.18 -10.22 5.57
N LYS A 32 -7.89 -10.57 5.57
CA LYS A 32 -7.14 -10.82 6.80
C LYS A 32 -6.72 -9.48 7.39
N GLN A 33 -7.16 -9.18 8.61
CA GLN A 33 -6.73 -7.97 9.30
C GLN A 33 -5.36 -8.22 9.97
N PRO A 34 -4.48 -7.21 10.10
CA PRO A 34 -3.15 -7.41 10.67
C PRO A 34 -3.15 -7.90 12.12
N LEU A 35 -4.18 -7.54 12.89
CA LEU A 35 -4.29 -7.83 14.32
C LEU A 35 -5.27 -8.97 14.64
N ASP A 36 -6.02 -9.45 13.64
CA ASP A 36 -7.02 -10.50 13.84
C ASP A 36 -6.57 -11.79 13.16
N ALA A 37 -6.74 -12.91 13.87
CA ALA A 37 -6.47 -14.24 13.31
C ALA A 37 -7.50 -14.63 12.25
N GLU A 38 -8.74 -14.16 12.42
CA GLU A 38 -9.88 -14.48 11.57
C GLU A 38 -9.96 -13.57 10.33
N PHE A 39 -10.51 -14.12 9.25
CA PHE A 39 -10.81 -13.34 8.07
C PHE A 39 -12.12 -12.57 8.27
N ARG A 40 -12.10 -11.27 7.97
CA ARG A 40 -13.31 -10.46 7.92
C ARG A 40 -13.95 -10.57 6.55
N CYS A 41 -15.23 -10.90 6.50
CA CYS A 41 -16.04 -10.85 5.28
C CYS A 41 -16.50 -9.41 5.03
N LEU A 42 -16.12 -8.82 3.90
CA LEU A 42 -16.51 -7.48 3.48
C LEU A 42 -17.29 -7.53 2.16
N PRO A 43 -18.41 -6.82 2.03
CA PRO A 43 -19.14 -6.74 0.77
C PRO A 43 -18.36 -5.92 -0.27
N LEU A 44 -18.57 -6.25 -1.54
CA LEU A 44 -18.00 -5.51 -2.65
C LEU A 44 -19.02 -4.52 -3.23
N ALA A 45 -18.53 -3.34 -3.59
CA ALA A 45 -19.28 -2.35 -4.33
C ALA A 45 -18.51 -1.92 -5.58
N LYS A 46 -19.27 -1.61 -6.63
CA LYS A 46 -18.76 -0.96 -7.83
C LYS A 46 -18.60 0.52 -7.54
N VAL A 47 -17.39 1.03 -7.71
CA VAL A 47 -17.05 2.43 -7.45
C VAL A 47 -16.51 3.06 -8.72
N GLU A 48 -17.05 4.23 -9.05
CA GLU A 48 -16.51 5.08 -10.09
C GLU A 48 -15.66 6.18 -9.45
N LEU A 49 -14.35 6.11 -9.70
CA LEU A 49 -13.40 7.13 -9.28
C LEU A 49 -13.23 8.13 -10.40
N GLN A 50 -13.46 9.40 -10.09
CA GLN A 50 -13.19 10.50 -10.99
C GLN A 50 -12.03 11.33 -10.45
N SER A 51 -11.01 11.53 -11.26
CA SER A 51 -9.85 12.35 -10.94
C SER A 51 -9.44 13.16 -12.18
N PRO A 52 -8.94 14.40 -12.02
CA PRO A 52 -8.33 15.13 -13.12
C PRO A 52 -7.08 14.44 -13.70
N GLU A 53 -6.31 13.74 -12.86
CA GLU A 53 -5.02 13.14 -13.24
C GLU A 53 -5.18 11.85 -14.04
N PHE A 54 -6.24 11.08 -13.77
CA PHE A 54 -6.46 9.80 -14.42
C PHE A 54 -7.90 9.60 -14.92
N GLY A 55 -8.71 10.66 -15.05
CA GLY A 55 -10.05 10.58 -15.58
C GLY A 55 -10.98 9.68 -14.76
N CYS A 56 -11.88 8.98 -15.45
CA CYS A 56 -12.83 8.05 -14.83
C CYS A 56 -12.28 6.61 -14.83
N VAL A 57 -12.31 5.97 -13.66
CA VAL A 57 -11.93 4.56 -13.45
C VAL A 57 -13.03 3.88 -12.67
N VAL A 58 -13.54 2.78 -13.22
CA VAL A 58 -14.53 1.94 -12.55
C VAL A 58 -13.83 0.72 -11.97
N THR A 59 -14.01 0.48 -10.69
CA THR A 59 -13.34 -0.59 -9.94
C THR A 59 -14.29 -1.23 -8.93
N LYS A 60 -13.92 -2.41 -8.41
CA LYS A 60 -14.60 -3.07 -7.30
C LYS A 60 -13.81 -2.81 -6.03
N ALA A 61 -14.48 -2.28 -5.00
CA ALA A 61 -13.88 -1.99 -3.71
C ALA A 61 -14.57 -2.76 -2.59
N ALA A 62 -13.78 -3.18 -1.60
CA ALA A 62 -14.28 -3.69 -0.34
C ALA A 62 -14.87 -2.54 0.47
N VAL A 63 -16.09 -2.73 0.97
CA VAL A 63 -16.79 -1.71 1.74
C VAL A 63 -16.57 -1.97 3.24
N ILE A 64 -16.01 -0.98 3.93
CA ILE A 64 -15.84 -0.99 5.39
C ILE A 64 -16.99 -0.26 6.09
N ASP A 65 -17.16 -0.54 7.37
CA ASP A 65 -18.18 0.12 8.19
C ASP A 65 -18.03 1.64 8.20
N ALA A 66 -19.18 2.33 8.25
CA ALA A 66 -19.29 3.78 8.30
C ALA A 66 -18.51 4.42 9.47
N GLN A 67 -18.30 3.67 10.56
CA GLN A 67 -17.58 4.14 11.76
C GLN A 67 -16.06 4.22 11.54
N LEU A 68 -15.54 3.55 10.51
CA LEU A 68 -14.12 3.54 10.15
C LEU A 68 -13.81 4.53 9.01
N ASP A 69 -14.76 5.42 8.70
CA ASP A 69 -14.59 6.39 7.62
C ASP A 69 -13.53 7.43 7.96
N SER A 70 -12.42 7.39 7.22
CA SER A 70 -11.35 8.38 7.30
C SER A 70 -11.49 9.48 6.24
N GLY A 71 -12.51 9.42 5.38
CA GLY A 71 -12.68 10.31 4.23
C GLY A 71 -11.82 9.94 3.01
N TRP A 72 -10.98 8.91 3.13
CA TRP A 72 -10.09 8.45 2.06
C TRP A 72 -10.63 7.21 1.35
N TYR A 73 -10.46 7.20 0.04
CA TYR A 73 -10.52 5.99 -0.77
C TYR A 73 -9.14 5.37 -0.85
N LEU A 74 -9.00 4.11 -0.45
CA LEU A 74 -7.73 3.41 -0.55
C LEU A 74 -7.65 2.70 -1.90
N LEU A 75 -6.81 3.23 -2.77
CA LEU A 75 -6.54 2.68 -4.10
C LEU A 75 -5.45 1.61 -4.01
N SER A 76 -5.81 0.38 -4.36
CA SER A 76 -4.88 -0.76 -4.40
C SER A 76 -3.84 -0.62 -5.51
N ASN A 77 -2.75 -1.36 -5.35
CA ASN A 77 -1.72 -1.41 -6.38
C ASN A 77 -2.25 -2.01 -7.69
N LYS A 78 -3.20 -2.95 -7.61
CA LYS A 78 -3.83 -3.57 -8.79
C LYS A 78 -4.60 -2.54 -9.64
N THR A 79 -5.45 -1.72 -9.01
CA THR A 79 -6.18 -0.67 -9.74
C THR A 79 -5.23 0.40 -10.26
N TYR A 80 -4.20 0.73 -9.50
CA TYR A 80 -3.17 1.69 -9.94
C TYR A 80 -2.41 1.20 -11.19
N GLU A 81 -2.07 -0.09 -11.27
CA GLU A 81 -1.43 -0.67 -12.46
C GLU A 81 -2.33 -0.56 -13.70
N LEU A 82 -3.63 -0.82 -13.57
CA LEU A 82 -4.60 -0.62 -14.67
C LEU A 82 -4.67 0.83 -15.14
N ILE A 83 -4.52 1.80 -14.22
CA ILE A 83 -4.46 3.23 -14.56
C ILE A 83 -3.20 3.54 -15.37
N LEU A 84 -2.06 2.95 -15.01
CA LEU A 84 -0.82 3.11 -15.76
C LEU A 84 -0.88 2.47 -17.15
N GLU A 85 -1.48 1.27 -17.27
CA GLU A 85 -1.67 0.58 -18.55
C GLU A 85 -2.55 1.39 -19.51
N ALA A 86 -3.54 2.11 -18.98
CA ALA A 86 -4.34 3.08 -19.72
C ALA A 86 -3.55 4.35 -20.15
N LYS A 87 -2.22 4.35 -19.99
CA LYS A 87 -1.28 5.45 -20.28
C LYS A 87 -1.60 6.74 -19.54
N ARG A 88 -2.31 6.65 -18.41
CA ARG A 88 -2.59 7.79 -17.54
C ARG A 88 -1.41 7.96 -16.59
N LYS A 89 -1.07 9.21 -16.25
CA LYS A 89 0.00 9.54 -15.30
C LYS A 89 -0.62 10.10 -14.02
N PRO A 90 -1.19 9.24 -13.15
CA PRO A 90 -1.81 9.68 -11.92
C PRO A 90 -0.76 10.27 -10.98
N THR A 91 -0.96 11.51 -10.53
CA THR A 91 -0.13 12.12 -9.48
C THR A 91 -0.85 11.92 -8.15
N LEU A 92 -0.66 10.73 -7.55
CA LEU A 92 -1.33 10.35 -6.30
C LEU A 92 -0.35 10.28 -5.13
N SER A 93 -0.81 10.74 -3.96
CA SER A 93 -0.16 10.46 -2.68
C SER A 93 -0.12 8.95 -2.46
N ALA A 94 1.06 8.42 -2.13
CA ALA A 94 1.28 6.98 -2.02
C ALA A 94 1.86 6.58 -0.67
N VAL A 95 1.24 5.59 -0.04
CA VAL A 95 1.80 4.85 1.09
C VAL A 95 2.68 3.74 0.53
N VAL A 96 3.97 3.84 0.83
CA VAL A 96 5.01 2.96 0.29
C VAL A 96 5.62 2.15 1.43
N THR A 97 5.66 0.83 1.28
CA THR A 97 6.32 -0.04 2.26
C THR A 97 7.84 0.13 2.19
N ARG A 98 8.55 -0.14 3.30
CA ARG A 98 10.02 -0.01 3.37
C ARG A 98 10.75 -0.82 2.28
N SER A 99 10.22 -1.97 1.89
CA SER A 99 10.81 -2.82 0.84
C SER A 99 10.64 -2.21 -0.56
N GLN A 100 9.52 -1.51 -0.81
CA GLN A 100 9.27 -0.77 -2.05
C GLN A 100 10.20 0.46 -2.15
N THR A 101 10.43 1.19 -1.05
CA THR A 101 11.37 2.33 -1.03
C THR A 101 12.76 1.91 -1.50
N ARG A 102 13.26 0.76 -1.05
CA ARG A 102 14.56 0.20 -1.47
C ARG A 102 14.65 -0.15 -2.95
N LYS A 103 13.53 -0.34 -3.66
CA LYS A 103 13.51 -0.60 -5.11
C LYS A 103 13.52 0.69 -5.94
N ILE A 104 13.00 1.78 -5.37
CA ILE A 104 12.93 3.08 -6.02
C ILE A 104 14.24 3.87 -5.86
N GLU A 105 14.93 3.68 -4.74
CA GLU A 105 16.22 4.34 -4.44
C GLU A 105 17.33 4.05 -5.48
N PRO A 106 17.50 2.81 -5.98
CA PRO A 106 18.42 2.51 -7.07
C PRO A 106 18.06 3.23 -8.38
N LEU A 107 16.77 3.31 -8.75
CA LEU A 107 16.33 3.97 -9.99
C LEU A 107 16.62 5.48 -10.00
N LYS A 108 16.57 6.15 -8.83
CA LYS A 108 16.92 7.57 -8.72
C LYS A 108 18.43 7.82 -8.76
N SER A 109 19.24 6.80 -8.54
CA SER A 109 20.71 6.91 -8.60
C SER A 109 21.27 6.84 -10.03
N GLU A 110 20.54 6.25 -10.98
CA GLU A 110 21.01 6.12 -12.37
C GLU A 110 20.87 7.41 -13.19
N GLU A 111 20.00 8.36 -12.80
CA GLU A 111 19.89 9.67 -13.48
C GLU A 111 21.01 10.65 -13.06
N LYS A 112 21.78 10.34 -12.01
CA LYS A 112 22.94 11.11 -11.56
C LYS A 112 24.15 10.20 -11.36
N GLY A 113 24.75 9.69 -12.45
CA GLY A 113 25.80 8.68 -12.26
C GLY A 113 26.80 8.41 -13.37
N LYS A 114 27.01 9.29 -14.37
CA LYS A 114 28.20 9.16 -15.23
C LYS A 114 29.42 9.82 -14.58
N LYS A 115 30.01 9.17 -13.58
CA LYS A 115 31.48 9.07 -13.43
C LYS A 115 31.81 7.94 -12.46
N ALA A 116 32.34 6.87 -13.03
CA ALA A 116 32.87 5.71 -12.34
C ALA A 116 34.06 6.07 -11.46
N VAL A 117 34.12 5.51 -10.24
CA VAL A 117 35.28 4.85 -9.63
C VAL A 117 34.76 3.82 -8.62
N SER A 118 35.15 2.55 -8.79
CA SER A 118 35.14 1.50 -7.76
C SER A 118 36.60 1.06 -7.53
N PRO A 119 36.95 0.19 -6.56
CA PRO A 119 36.29 -0.18 -5.29
C PRO A 119 37.28 -0.10 -4.08
N LYS A 120 36.78 -0.05 -2.84
CA LYS A 120 37.51 -0.62 -1.70
C LYS A 120 36.56 -1.04 -0.57
N GLU A 121 36.36 -2.35 -0.47
CA GLU A 121 35.79 -3.03 0.69
C GLU A 121 36.67 -2.76 1.93
N PRO A 122 36.11 -2.44 3.11
CA PRO A 122 36.84 -2.58 4.35
C PRO A 122 36.47 -3.89 5.04
N ALA A 123 37.54 -4.60 5.39
CA ALA A 123 37.60 -5.91 6.01
C ALA A 123 36.76 -6.07 7.28
N ALA A 124 36.30 -7.30 7.48
CA ALA A 124 35.83 -7.82 8.75
C ALA A 124 36.84 -7.55 9.89
N VAL A 125 36.35 -7.03 11.01
CA VAL A 125 37.04 -7.12 12.30
C VAL A 125 36.07 -7.75 13.31
N VAL A 126 36.32 -9.03 13.59
CA VAL A 126 35.83 -9.73 14.77
C VAL A 126 36.80 -9.49 15.92
N LYS A 127 36.30 -8.93 17.02
CA LYS A 127 36.72 -9.07 18.43
C LYS A 127 35.66 -8.28 19.21
N GLY A 128 34.74 -8.87 19.96
CA GLY A 128 34.92 -9.89 20.97
C GLY A 128 34.80 -9.19 22.33
N ASP A 129 33.58 -9.07 22.85
CA ASP A 129 33.30 -9.10 24.28
C ASP A 129 31.86 -9.54 24.53
N THR A 130 31.74 -10.78 24.99
CA THR A 130 30.52 -11.40 25.48
C THR A 130 30.26 -10.92 26.90
N THR A 131 29.22 -10.12 27.10
CA THR A 131 28.59 -10.00 28.42
C THR A 131 27.10 -10.31 28.26
N PRO A 132 26.59 -11.42 28.82
CA PRO A 132 25.17 -11.72 28.77
C PRO A 132 24.42 -10.75 29.69
N LEU A 133 23.47 -10.00 29.13
CA LEU A 133 22.49 -9.22 29.90
C LEU A 133 21.61 -10.20 30.68
N SER A 134 21.81 -10.28 31.99
CA SER A 134 20.91 -11.01 32.90
C SER A 134 19.59 -10.26 33.03
N LEU A 135 18.49 -10.91 32.69
CA LEU A 135 17.14 -10.44 33.01
C LEU A 135 16.75 -10.95 34.41
N PRO A 136 16.04 -10.16 35.23
CA PRO A 136 15.59 -10.59 36.54
C PRO A 136 14.46 -11.63 36.44
N PRO A 137 14.29 -12.51 37.45
CA PRO A 137 13.21 -13.50 37.47
C PRO A 137 11.84 -12.83 37.68
N ALA A 138 10.83 -13.36 36.99
CA ALA A 138 9.44 -12.98 37.18
C ALA A 138 8.93 -13.46 38.55
N VAL A 139 8.16 -12.60 39.24
CA VAL A 139 7.37 -12.92 40.44
C VAL A 139 6.00 -13.41 40.01
#